data_AF-A0AAV5FAA4-F1
#
_entry.id   AF-A0AAV5FAA4-F1
#
_cell.length_a   1.000
_cell.length_b   1.000
_cell.length_c   1.000
_cell.angle_alpha   90.00
_cell.angle_beta   90.00
_cell.angle_gamma   90.00
#
_symmetry.space_group_name_H-M   'P 1'
#
loop_
_entity.id
_entity.type
_entity.pdbx_description
1 polymer ?
#
loop_
_entity_poly.entity_id
_entity_poly.type
_entity_poly.pdbx_seq_one_letter_code
_entity_poly.pdbx_strand_id
1 'polypeptide(L)'
;MAARTVAGFFLEKSILITGSTGFLGKLLVEKILRVQPDVKKLYLLVRAPDAASAKKRVLSEVYISGVLQLTMMYNEIQSYE
;
A
#
# COMPACT_ATOMS: atom_id res chain seq x y z
N MET A 1 -7.20 -17.99 16.17
CA MET A 1 -7.25 -16.80 17.07
C MET A 1 -7.01 -15.49 16.31
N ALA A 2 -6.01 -15.39 15.42
CA ALA A 2 -5.72 -14.16 14.64
C ALA A 2 -6.88 -13.65 13.76
N ALA A 3 -7.63 -14.54 13.09
CA ALA A 3 -8.74 -14.15 12.18
C ALA A 3 -9.90 -13.38 12.85
N ARG A 4 -9.93 -13.25 14.19
CA ARG A 4 -10.96 -12.50 14.92
C ARG A 4 -10.68 -11.01 15.00
N THR A 5 -9.47 -10.56 14.66
CA THR A 5 -9.12 -9.14 14.60
C THR A 5 -9.18 -8.63 13.17
N VAL A 6 -9.44 -7.33 13.00
CA VAL A 6 -9.44 -6.70 11.67
C VAL A 6 -8.09 -6.89 10.96
N ALA A 7 -6.97 -6.77 11.70
CA ALA A 7 -5.64 -7.00 11.13
C ALA A 7 -5.42 -8.47 10.70
N GLY A 8 -5.85 -9.44 11.50
CA GLY A 8 -5.70 -10.85 11.17
C GLY A 8 -6.62 -11.32 10.04
N PHE A 9 -7.70 -10.60 9.75
CA PHE A 9 -8.52 -10.82 8.56
C PHE A 9 -7.73 -10.63 7.26
N PHE A 10 -6.79 -9.68 7.22
CA PHE A 10 -6.02 -9.32 6.03
C PHE A 10 -4.78 -10.20 5.79
N LEU A 11 -4.44 -11.10 6.73
CA LEU A 11 -3.32 -12.03 6.58
C LEU A 11 -3.48 -12.88 5.32
N GLU A 12 -2.44 -12.90 4.47
CA GLU A 12 -2.39 -13.66 3.21
C GLU A 12 -3.53 -13.33 2.23
N LYS A 13 -4.21 -12.18 2.39
CA LYS A 13 -5.27 -11.73 1.47
C LYS A 13 -4.73 -10.89 0.33
N SER A 14 -5.37 -11.01 -0.83
CA SER A 14 -5.24 -10.05 -1.92
C SER A 14 -6.35 -9.01 -1.80
N ILE A 15 -5.99 -7.72 -1.79
CA ILE A 15 -6.92 -6.60 -1.56
C ILE A 15 -6.91 -5.69 -2.79
N LEU A 16 -8.09 -5.32 -3.29
CA LEU A 16 -8.26 -4.27 -4.30
C LEU A 16 -8.76 -2.99 -3.61
N ILE A 17 -8.03 -1.90 -3.78
CA ILE A 17 -8.39 -0.57 -3.27
C ILE A 17 -8.66 0.36 -4.44
N THR A 18 -9.86 0.92 -4.47
CA THR A 18 -10.26 1.99 -5.39
C THR A 18 -10.12 3.34 -4.71
N GLY A 19 -9.78 4.40 -5.46
CA GLY A 19 -9.63 5.73 -4.87
C GLY A 19 -8.43 5.85 -3.92
N SER A 20 -7.42 4.98 -4.09
CA SER A 20 -6.22 4.91 -3.25
C SER A 20 -5.39 6.20 -3.26
N THR A 21 -5.54 7.04 -4.28
CA THR A 21 -4.84 8.33 -4.37
C THR A 21 -5.59 9.46 -3.66
N GLY A 22 -6.83 9.24 -3.23
CA GLY A 22 -7.59 10.18 -2.41
C GLY A 22 -7.04 10.30 -0.99
N PHE A 23 -7.50 11.32 -0.24
CA PHE A 23 -7.01 11.60 1.11
C PHE A 23 -7.07 10.40 2.07
N LEU A 24 -8.24 9.75 2.19
CA LEU A 24 -8.39 8.57 3.05
C LEU A 24 -7.80 7.30 2.43
N GLY A 25 -7.83 7.19 1.09
CA GLY A 25 -7.31 6.03 0.38
C GLY A 25 -5.83 5.78 0.67
N LYS A 26 -5.01 6.82 0.64
CA LYS A 26 -3.58 6.70 0.96
C LYS A 26 -3.31 6.33 2.41
N LEU A 27 -4.10 6.88 3.35
CA LEU A 27 -4.00 6.54 4.78
C LEU A 27 -4.40 5.09 5.03
N LEU A 28 -5.41 4.58 4.31
CA LEU A 28 -5.82 3.18 4.40
C LEU A 28 -4.70 2.25 3.88
N VAL A 29 -4.09 2.57 2.74
CA VAL A 29 -2.94 1.81 2.20
C VAL A 29 -1.80 1.77 3.21
N GLU A 30 -1.43 2.94 3.75
CA GLU A 30 -0.41 3.07 4.79
C GLU A 30 -0.75 2.25 6.04
N LYS A 31 -1.99 2.36 6.53
CA LYS A 31 -2.45 1.66 7.73
C LYS A 31 -2.41 0.14 7.57
N ILE A 32 -2.85 -0.38 6.42
CA ILE A 32 -2.80 -1.82 6.13
C ILE A 32 -1.36 -2.30 6.14
N LEU A 33 -0.47 -1.64 5.39
CA LEU A 33 0.94 -2.03 5.29
C LEU A 33 1.68 -1.92 6.63
N ARG A 34 1.31 -0.96 7.49
CA ARG A 34 1.92 -0.80 8.83
C ARG A 34 1.44 -1.84 9.83
N VAL A 35 0.14 -2.15 9.82
CA VAL A 35 -0.50 -3.00 10.86
C VAL A 35 -0.51 -4.48 10.47
N GLN A 36 -0.58 -4.77 9.19
CA GLN A 36 -0.55 -6.12 8.63
C GLN A 36 0.38 -6.15 7.40
N PRO A 37 1.70 -6.21 7.60
CA PRO A 37 2.65 -6.30 6.50
C PRO A 37 2.50 -7.61 5.71
N ASP A 38 1.96 -8.67 6.32
CA ASP A 38 1.79 -10.01 5.70
C ASP A 38 0.52 -10.11 4.84
N VAL A 39 0.16 -9.01 4.17
CA VAL A 39 -0.87 -9.02 3.13
C VAL A 39 -0.26 -9.58 1.85
N LYS A 40 -0.94 -10.55 1.21
CA LYS A 40 -0.40 -11.22 0.02
C LYS A 40 -0.16 -10.25 -1.13
N LYS A 41 -1.13 -9.38 -1.42
CA LYS A 41 -1.01 -8.39 -2.50
C LYS A 41 -1.99 -7.24 -2.34
N LEU A 42 -1.53 -6.01 -2.57
CA LEU A 42 -2.37 -4.82 -2.70
C LEU A 42 -2.44 -4.39 -4.16
N TYR A 43 -3.66 -4.31 -4.69
CA TYR A 43 -3.96 -3.80 -6.02
C TYR A 43 -4.58 -2.42 -5.88
N LEU A 44 -3.97 -1.42 -6.52
CA LEU A 44 -4.45 -0.04 -6.49
C LEU A 44 -5.06 0.30 -7.84
N LEU A 45 -6.38 0.49 -7.87
CA LEU A 45 -7.06 0.96 -9.08
C LEU A 45 -6.94 2.49 -9.16
N VAL A 46 -6.23 2.96 -10.19
CA VAL A 46 -5.95 4.38 -10.41
C VAL A 46 -6.48 4.81 -11.76
N ARG A 47 -7.22 5.91 -11.77
CA ARG A 47 -7.67 6.55 -13.01
C ARG A 47 -6.50 7.31 -13.63
N ALA A 48 -6.03 6.82 -14.78
CA ALA A 48 -4.99 7.44 -15.60
C ALA A 48 -5.16 7.03 -17.08
N PRO A 49 -4.56 7.77 -18.04
CA PRO A 49 -4.62 7.43 -19.47
C PRO A 49 -3.90 6.12 -19.82
N ASP A 50 -2.84 5.79 -19.09
CA ASP A 50 -1.97 4.64 -19.34
C ASP A 50 -1.29 4.17 -18.04
N ALA A 51 -0.60 3.03 -18.13
CA ALA A 51 0.06 2.42 -16.98
C ALA A 51 1.24 3.25 -16.41
N ALA A 52 1.99 3.95 -17.26
CA ALA A 52 3.10 4.80 -16.82
C ALA A 52 2.57 6.02 -16.03
N SER A 53 1.52 6.64 -16.55
CA SER A 53 0.78 7.72 -15.88
C SER A 53 0.15 7.26 -14.57
N ALA A 54 -0.43 6.04 -14.52
CA ALA A 54 -0.94 5.44 -13.29
C ALA A 54 0.19 5.24 -12.25
N LYS A 55 1.32 4.66 -12.67
CA LYS A 55 2.50 4.45 -11.80
C LYS A 55 3.01 5.77 -11.25
N LYS A 56 3.18 6.79 -12.09
CA LYS A 56 3.59 8.13 -11.67
C LYS A 56 2.64 8.69 -10.61
N ARG A 57 1.33 8.56 -10.83
CA ARG A 57 0.31 9.06 -9.90
C ARG A 57 0.35 8.36 -8.55
N VAL A 58 0.55 7.04 -8.51
CA VAL A 58 0.74 6.31 -7.25
C VAL A 58 2.00 6.81 -6.54
N LEU A 59 3.12 6.91 -7.25
CA LEU A 59 4.41 7.42 -6.73
C LEU A 59 4.28 8.83 -6.15
N SER A 60 3.51 9.72 -6.77
CA SER A 60 3.34 11.09 -6.28
C SER A 60 2.29 11.24 -5.18
N GLU A 61 1.16 10.53 -5.25
CA GLU A 61 0.01 10.78 -4.36
C GLU A 61 -0.05 9.82 -3.16
N VAL A 62 0.46 8.59 -3.32
CA VAL A 62 0.39 7.54 -2.27
C VAL A 62 1.70 7.45 -1.50
N TYR A 63 2.84 7.49 -2.19
CA TYR A 63 4.15 7.27 -1.55
C TYR A 63 4.76 8.49 -0.85
N ILE A 64 4.29 9.72 -1.14
CA ILE A 64 4.82 10.97 -0.55
C ILE A 64 4.21 11.28 0.85
N SER A 65 3.28 10.46 1.34
CA SER A 65 2.85 10.55 2.73
C SER A 65 4.00 10.06 3.63
N GLY A 66 4.64 10.96 4.38
CA GLY A 66 5.93 10.80 5.09
C GLY A 66 6.11 9.61 6.05
N VAL A 67 5.14 8.70 6.14
CA VAL A 67 5.27 7.41 6.82
C VAL A 67 5.75 6.30 5.86
N LEU A 68 5.24 6.25 4.63
CA LEU A 68 5.55 5.17 3.67
C LEU A 68 6.98 5.25 3.15
N GLN A 69 7.59 6.44 3.15
CA GLN A 69 8.93 6.67 2.65
C GLN A 69 10.00 5.93 3.48
N LEU A 70 9.86 5.91 4.80
CA LEU A 70 10.81 5.26 5.71
C LEU A 70 10.75 3.73 5.60
N THR A 71 9.55 3.15 5.52
CA THR A 71 9.36 1.70 5.41
C THR A 71 9.86 1.14 4.08
N MET A 72 9.70 1.88 2.97
CA MET A 72 10.25 1.44 1.68
C MET A 72 11.76 1.65 1.57
N MET A 73 12.31 2.74 2.11
CA MET A 73 13.77 2.94 2.14
C MET A 73 14.48 1.81 2.88
N TYR A 74 13.87 1.28 3.95
CA TYR A 74 14.40 0.12 4.70
C TYR A 74 14.33 -1.20 3.91
N ASN A 75 13.26 -1.43 3.14
CA ASN A 75 13.11 -2.64 2.32
C ASN A 75 14.00 -2.62 1.06
N GLU A 76 14.23 -1.44 0.48
CA GLU A 76 15.14 -1.31 -0.65
C GLU A 76 16.58 -1.60 -0.22
N ILE A 77 17.00 -1.15 0.96
CA ILE A 77 18.33 -1.46 1.54
C ILE A 77 18.54 -2.98 1.76
N GLN A 78 17.52 -3.74 2.18
CA GLN A 78 17.62 -5.20 2.33
C GLN A 78 17.58 -5.99 1.02
N SER A 79 17.27 -5.36 -0.12
CA SER A 79 17.34 -6.02 -1.43
C SER A 79 18.73 -5.92 -2.10
N TYR A 80 19.66 -5.19 -1.47
CA TYR A 80 21.06 -5.08 -1.87
C TYR A 80 22.02 -5.91 -0.98
N GLU A 81 21.50 -6.67 -0.02
CA GLU A 81 22.20 -7.76 0.69
C GLU A 81 21.54 -9.10 0.34
#